data_AF-A0A1M6ZJ02-F1
#
_entry.id   AF-A0A1M6ZJ02-F1
#
_cell.length_a   1.000
_cell.length_b   1.000
_cell.length_c   1.000
_cell.angle_alpha   90.00
_cell.angle_beta   90.00
_cell.angle_gamma   90.00
#
_symmetry.space_group_name_H-M   'P 1'
#
loop_
_entity.id
_entity.type
_entity.pdbx_description
1 polymer ?
#
loop_
_entity_poly.entity_id
_entity_poly.type
_entity_poly.pdbx_seq_one_letter_code
_entity_poly.pdbx_strand_id
1 'polypeptide(L)' 'DVKALAVPVMRHRLVLSTEAELSDRSPVDVVRDLLDSVAPPSSVTDDSSENGDTIDTDVGTAKLSNID' A
#
# COMPACT_ATOMS: atom_id res chain seq x y z
N ASP A 1 17.30 2.28 6.33
CA ASP A 1 16.51 1.56 5.32
C ASP A 1 16.20 0.17 5.86
N VAL A 2 14.92 -0.17 6.01
CA VAL A 2 14.49 -1.46 6.58
C VAL A 2 14.81 -2.65 5.67
N LYS A 3 14.72 -2.50 4.34
CA LYS A 3 15.06 -3.58 3.41
C LYS A 3 16.57 -3.85 3.42
N ALA A 4 17.39 -2.81 3.56
CA ALA A 4 18.84 -2.96 3.71
C ALA A 4 19.24 -3.72 4.99
N LEU A 5 18.46 -3.60 6.07
CA LEU A 5 18.72 -4.27 7.34
C LEU A 5 18.12 -5.69 7.42
N ALA A 6 17.22 -6.06 6.51
CA ALA A 6 16.49 -7.32 6.61
C ALA A 6 17.42 -8.54 6.57
N VAL A 7 18.35 -8.62 5.59
CA VAL A 7 19.29 -9.74 5.47
C VAL A 7 20.20 -9.91 6.71
N PRO A 8 20.95 -8.90 7.17
CA PRO A 8 21.84 -9.08 8.32
C PRO A 8 21.10 -9.41 9.62
N VAL A 9 19.87 -8.93 9.81
CA VAL A 9 19.07 -9.23 11.02
C VAL A 9 18.42 -10.62 10.94
N MET A 10 17.81 -10.96 9.79
CA MET A 10 17.05 -12.20 9.64
C MET A 10 17.93 -13.44 9.49
N ARG A 11 19.14 -13.32 8.92
CA ARG A 11 20.06 -14.47 8.75
C ARG A 11 20.32 -15.26 10.04
N HIS A 12 20.33 -14.59 11.18
CA HIS A 12 20.57 -15.22 12.49
C HIS A 12 19.28 -15.62 13.23
N ARG A 13 18.11 -15.22 12.71
CA ARG A 13 16.80 -15.40 13.36
C ARG A 13 15.89 -16.36 12.61
N LEU A 14 16.28 -16.75 11.41
CA LEU A 14 15.52 -17.64 10.56
C LEU A 14 15.97 -19.08 10.84
N VAL A 15 15.02 -19.93 11.22
CA VAL A 15 15.21 -21.36 11.40
C VAL A 15 14.68 -22.05 10.15
N LEU A 16 15.51 -22.84 9.48
CA LEU A 16 15.11 -23.57 8.28
C LEU A 16 14.33 -24.82 8.66
N SER A 17 13.43 -25.25 7.77
CA SER A 17 12.84 -26.57 7.85
C SER A 17 13.83 -27.61 7.34
N THR A 18 13.64 -28.88 7.72
CA THR A 18 14.47 -30.00 7.25
C THR A 18 14.50 -30.09 5.73
N GLU A 19 13.35 -29.82 5.07
CA GLU A 19 13.23 -29.82 3.61
C GLU A 19 14.10 -28.73 2.97
N ALA A 20 14.12 -27.52 3.54
CA ALA A 20 14.90 -26.41 3.03
C ALA A 20 16.41 -26.66 3.18
N GLU A 21 16.82 -27.25 4.31
CA GLU A 21 18.22 -27.66 4.53
C GLU A 21 18.64 -28.74 3.54
N LEU A 22 17.79 -29.75 3.30
CA LEU A 22 18.07 -30.83 2.34
C LEU A 22 18.11 -30.34 0.88
N SER A 23 17.48 -29.20 0.61
CA SER A 23 17.40 -28.56 -0.71
C SER A 23 18.48 -27.48 -0.92
N ASP A 24 19.53 -27.44 -0.08
CA ASP A 24 20.61 -26.44 -0.13
C ASP A 24 20.13 -24.97 -0.11
N ARG A 25 18.96 -24.70 0.47
CA ARG A 25 18.43 -23.33 0.57
C ARG A 25 19.08 -22.61 1.75
N SER A 26 19.77 -21.50 1.47
CA SER A 26 20.34 -20.68 2.54
C SER A 26 19.32 -19.71 3.15
N PRO A 27 19.47 -19.31 4.43
CA PRO A 27 18.61 -18.29 5.03
C PRO A 27 18.65 -16.95 4.28
N VAL A 28 19.78 -16.63 3.62
CA VAL A 28 19.94 -15.39 2.86
C VAL A 28 19.08 -15.42 1.60
N ASP A 29 19.05 -16.54 0.90
CA ASP A 29 18.28 -16.69 -0.34
C ASP A 29 16.78 -16.64 -0.04
N VAL A 30 16.34 -17.32 1.02
CA VAL A 30 14.94 -17.26 1.47
C VAL A 30 14.50 -15.83 1.79
N VAL A 31 15.32 -15.06 2.50
CA VAL A 31 14.99 -13.67 2.84
C VAL A 31 14.93 -12.78 1.61
N ARG A 32 15.84 -12.97 0.64
CA ARG A 32 15.82 -12.20 -0.62
C ARG A 32 14.56 -12.47 -1.43
N ASP A 33 14.24 -13.74 -1.63
CA ASP A 33 13.03 -14.14 -2.37
C ASP A 33 11.75 -13.60 -1.70
N LEU A 34 11.73 -13.53 -0.36
CA LEU A 34 10.62 -12.95 0.39
C LEU A 34 10.52 -11.42 0.22
N LEU A 35 11.65 -10.71 0.26
CA LEU A 35 11.68 -9.25 0.10
C LEU A 35 11.26 -8.78 -1.30
N ASP A 36 11.47 -9.62 -2.30
CA ASP A 36 11.08 -9.38 -3.69
C ASP A 36 9.59 -9.71 -3.95
N SER A 37 9.04 -10.70 -3.24
CA SER A 37 7.64 -11.10 -3.40
C SER A 37 6.66 -10.25 -2.57
N VAL A 38 7.10 -9.64 -1.48
CA VAL A 38 6.25 -8.80 -0.63
C VAL A 38 6.29 -7.35 -1.11
N ALA A 39 5.20 -6.91 -1.71
CA ALA A 39 4.98 -5.50 -2.01
C ALA A 39 4.95 -4.69 -0.70
N PRO A 40 5.58 -3.49 -0.65
CA PRO A 40 5.41 -2.61 0.48
C PRO A 40 3.92 -2.25 0.62
N PRO A 41 3.43 -2.00 1.86
CA PRO A 41 2.10 -1.43 2.00
C PRO A 41 2.08 -0.15 1.15
N SER A 42 1.09 -0.03 0.26
CA SER A 42 0.87 1.24 -0.42
C SER A 42 0.75 2.27 0.68
N SER A 43 1.56 3.32 0.63
CA SER A 43 1.21 4.52 1.36
C SER A 43 -0.24 4.81 0.94
N VAL A 44 -1.17 4.75 1.89
CA VAL A 44 -2.27 5.70 1.84
C VAL A 44 -1.55 7.05 1.86
N THR A 45 -1.17 7.52 0.67
CA THR A 45 -1.28 8.94 0.38
C THR A 45 -2.76 9.17 0.58
N ASP A 46 -3.06 9.62 1.79
CA ASP A 46 -4.35 10.21 2.12
C ASP A 46 -4.63 11.22 1.02
N ASP A 47 -5.49 10.82 0.08
CA ASP A 47 -6.02 11.67 -0.99
C ASP A 47 -7.05 12.65 -0.41
N SER A 48 -6.75 13.20 0.78
CA SER A 48 -7.45 14.33 1.35
C SER A 48 -6.91 15.62 0.72
N SER A 49 -6.93 15.68 -0.60
CA SER A 49 -6.81 16.94 -1.33
C SER A 49 -7.54 16.86 -2.66
N GLU A 50 -8.87 16.88 -2.58
CA GLU A 50 -9.66 17.60 -3.57
C GLU A 50 -10.96 18.09 -2.91
N ASN A 51 -10.88 19.33 -2.43
CA ASN A 51 -12.05 20.17 -2.18
C ASN A 51 -12.83 20.29 -3.49
N GLY A 52 -13.95 19.58 -3.58
CA GLY A 52 -14.86 19.62 -4.71
C GLY A 52 -16.29 19.34 -4.28
N ASP A 53 -16.70 19.88 -3.14
CA ASP A 53 -18.11 20.09 -2.81
C ASP A 53 -18.68 21.11 -3.81
N THR A 54 -18.96 20.66 -5.05
CA THR A 54 -19.88 21.37 -5.92
C THR A 54 -21.27 21.06 -5.41
N ILE A 55 -21.73 21.87 -4.47
CA ILE A 55 -23.13 21.91 -4.08
C ILE A 55 -23.92 22.26 -5.35
N ASP A 56 -24.51 21.25 -6.00
CA ASP A 56 -25.53 21.47 -7.03
C ASP A 56 -26.78 22.01 -6.34
N THR A 57 -26.79 23.31 -6.06
CA THR A 57 -28.00 24.04 -5.68
C THR A 57 -28.51 24.74 -6.93
N ASP A 58 -29.11 23.98 -7.83
CA ASP A 58 -30.12 24.54 -8.74
C ASP A 58 -31.38 24.87 -7.93
N VAL A 59 -31.31 25.93 -7.12
CA VAL A 59 -32.50 26.66 -6.69
C VAL A 59 -32.67 27.79 -7.69
N GLY A 60 -33.25 27.43 -8.83
CA GLY A 60 -33.85 28.36 -9.79
C GLY A 60 -34.81 29.29 -9.06
N THR A 61 -34.30 30.46 -8.74
CA THR A 61 -34.98 31.54 -8.05
C THR A 61 -36.05 32.11 -8.99
N ALA A 62 -37.19 32.44 -8.43
CA ALA A 62 -38.42 32.78 -9.12
C ALA A 62 -38.30 33.82 -10.25
N LYS A 63 -39.03 33.60 -11.34
CA LYS A 63 -39.73 34.69 -12.04
C LYS A 63 -41.21 34.36 -12.15
N LEU A 64 -41.96 34.82 -11.15
CA LEU A 64 -43.37 35.16 -11.32
C LEU A 64 -43.46 36.22 -12.41
N SER A 65 -44.15 35.92 -13.51
CA SER A 65 -44.85 36.94 -14.29
C SER A 65 -46.09 36.34 -14.92
N ASN A 66 -47.22 36.56 -14.25
CA ASN A 66 -48.51 36.78 -14.91
C ASN A 66 -48.39 38.04 -15.80
N ILE A 67 -48.93 37.95 -17.03
CA ILE A 67 -49.42 38.97 -18.01
C ILE A 67 -49.18 38.31 -19.40
N ASP A 68 -50.11 38.12 -20.33
CA ASP A 68 -51.47 38.61 -20.63
C ASP A 68 -52.33 37.42 -21.13
#